data_AF-A0A974S980-F1
#
_entry.id   AF-A0A974S980-F1
#
_cell.length_a   1.000
_cell.length_b   1.000
_cell.length_c   1.000
_cell.angle_alpha   90.00
_cell.angle_beta   90.00
_cell.angle_gamma   90.00
#
_symmetry.space_group_name_H-M   'P 1'
#
loop_
_entity.id
_entity.type
_entity.pdbx_description
1 polymer ?
#
loop_
_entity_poly.entity_id
_entity_poly.type
_entity_poly.pdbx_seq_one_letter_code
_entity_poly.pdbx_strand_id
1 'polypeptide(L)'
;MPRGEDARRYNVLQKLTYLPVVFGLLPLMLLTGLAMSPAVDARLHLAMLLGGRQTARTLHFLSTSGILAFVVLHVVMVVLAGPVNELRSMITGWFVLKPETPEKDAP
;
A
#
# COMPACT_ATOMS: atom_id res chain seq x y z
N MET A 1 -19.63 8.06 -8.55
CA MET A 1 -18.37 7.67 -9.23
C MET A 1 -17.70 8.96 -9.67
N PRO A 2 -16.50 9.28 -9.15
CA PRO A 2 -15.71 10.41 -9.67
C PRO A 2 -15.36 10.11 -11.13
N ARG A 3 -15.62 11.04 -12.06
CA ARG A 3 -15.24 10.91 -13.47
C ARG A 3 -14.10 11.88 -13.79
N GLY A 4 -13.23 11.50 -14.72
CA GLY A 4 -12.16 12.37 -15.21
C GLY A 4 -11.00 12.54 -14.22
N GLU A 5 -10.55 13.78 -14.04
CA GLU A 5 -9.35 14.15 -13.26
C GLU A 5 -9.32 13.55 -11.86
N ASP A 6 -10.46 13.39 -11.20
CA ASP A 6 -10.56 12.80 -9.86
C ASP A 6 -10.15 11.32 -9.84
N ALA A 7 -10.61 10.52 -10.80
CA ALA A 7 -10.21 9.10 -10.91
C ALA A 7 -8.71 8.97 -11.22
N ARG A 8 -8.18 9.89 -12.04
CA ARG A 8 -6.75 9.97 -12.36
C ARG A 8 -5.94 10.39 -11.13
N ARG A 9 -6.46 11.32 -10.31
CA ARG A 9 -5.85 11.79 -9.07
C ARG A 9 -5.83 10.69 -8.00
N TYR A 10 -6.90 9.90 -7.85
CA TYR A 10 -6.91 8.71 -6.99
C TYR A 10 -5.86 7.67 -7.40
N ASN A 11 -5.74 7.38 -8.70
CA ASN A 11 -4.71 6.45 -9.19
C ASN A 11 -3.28 6.96 -8.91
N VAL A 12 -3.05 8.27 -9.04
CA VAL A 12 -1.76 8.90 -8.69
C VAL A 12 -1.49 8.84 -7.19
N LEU A 13 -2.45 9.24 -6.35
CA LEU A 13 -2.31 9.14 -4.89
C LEU A 13 -2.04 7.68 -4.47
N GLN A 14 -2.76 6.73 -5.03
CA GLN A 14 -2.58 5.31 -4.78
C GLN A 14 -1.16 4.85 -5.13
N LYS A 15 -0.67 5.14 -6.34
CA LYS A 15 0.70 4.79 -6.75
C LYS A 15 1.77 5.44 -5.88
N LEU A 16 1.60 6.71 -5.52
CA LEU A 16 2.51 7.43 -4.63
C LEU A 16 2.54 6.81 -3.22
N THR A 17 1.41 6.31 -2.73
CA THR A 17 1.34 5.66 -1.42
C THR A 17 1.96 4.26 -1.45
N TYR A 18 1.83 3.51 -2.56
CA TYR A 18 2.41 2.17 -2.71
C TYR A 18 3.93 2.15 -2.87
N LEU A 19 4.50 3.10 -3.60
CA LEU A 19 5.93 3.11 -3.92
C LEU A 19 6.85 3.03 -2.67
N PRO A 20 6.70 3.89 -1.64
CA PRO A 20 7.55 3.81 -0.44
C PRO A 20 7.26 2.56 0.39
N VAL A 21 6.06 1.98 0.29
CA VAL A 21 5.69 0.79 1.06
C VAL A 21 6.33 -0.46 0.49
N VAL A 22 6.22 -0.64 -0.84
CA VAL A 22 6.76 -1.82 -1.53
C VAL A 22 8.28 -1.83 -1.51
N PHE A 23 8.92 -0.69 -1.78
CA PHE A 23 10.39 -0.63 -1.90
C PHE A 23 11.11 -0.18 -0.62
N GLY A 24 10.38 0.34 0.38
CA GLY A 24 10.95 0.83 1.63
C GLY A 24 10.47 0.05 2.85
N LEU A 25 9.19 0.22 3.22
CA LEU A 25 8.69 -0.33 4.49
C LEU A 25 8.71 -1.85 4.56
N LEU A 26 8.23 -2.54 3.51
CA LEU A 26 8.20 -4.01 3.50
C LEU A 26 9.58 -4.65 3.59
N PRO A 27 10.59 -4.27 2.78
CA PRO A 27 11.93 -4.83 2.93
C PRO A 27 12.57 -4.46 4.28
N LEU A 28 12.37 -3.25 4.77
CA LEU A 28 12.88 -2.84 6.10
C LEU A 28 12.24 -3.66 7.23
N MET A 29 10.93 -3.91 7.16
CA MET A 29 10.19 -4.75 8.10
C MET A 29 10.69 -6.20 8.08
N LEU A 30 10.94 -6.74 6.87
CA LEU A 30 11.48 -8.08 6.70
C LEU A 30 12.89 -8.20 7.30
N LEU A 31 13.78 -7.25 6.99
CA LEU A 31 15.15 -7.24 7.49
C LEU A 31 15.19 -7.09 9.01
N THR A 32 14.42 -6.17 9.58
CA THR A 32 14.36 -5.95 11.04
C THR A 32 13.72 -7.13 11.77
N GLY A 33 12.70 -7.78 11.19
CA GLY A 33 12.10 -9.00 11.75
C GLY A 33 13.06 -10.19 11.73
N LEU A 34 13.81 -10.37 10.64
CA LEU A 34 14.86 -11.38 10.56
C LEU A 34 16.00 -11.10 11.54
N ALA A 35 16.38 -9.84 11.75
CA ALA A 35 17.38 -9.44 12.73
C ALA A 35 16.96 -9.71 14.18
N MET A 36 15.66 -9.73 14.48
CA MET A 36 15.16 -10.14 15.80
C MET A 36 15.09 -11.66 15.99
N SER A 37 15.07 -12.43 14.90
CA SER A 37 15.00 -13.89 14.97
C SER A 37 16.32 -14.47 15.49
N PRO A 38 16.32 -15.20 16.62
CA PRO A 38 17.55 -15.74 17.20
C PRO A 38 18.26 -16.73 16.27
N ALA A 39 17.53 -17.46 15.42
CA ALA A 39 18.12 -18.42 14.48
C ALA A 39 18.90 -17.74 13.33
N VAL A 40 18.44 -16.56 12.89
CA VAL A 40 19.04 -15.83 11.77
C VAL A 40 20.14 -14.89 12.27
N ASP A 41 19.89 -14.21 13.40
CA ASP A 41 20.87 -13.33 14.04
C ASP A 41 22.13 -14.10 14.48
N ALA A 42 21.98 -15.34 14.95
CA ALA A 42 23.11 -16.22 15.28
C ALA A 42 23.98 -16.63 14.08
N ARG A 43 23.46 -16.52 12.85
CA ARG A 43 24.16 -16.97 11.63
C ARG A 43 24.67 -15.83 10.76
N LEU A 44 23.96 -14.71 10.75
CA LEU A 44 24.25 -13.56 9.87
C LEU A 44 24.58 -12.27 10.65
N HIS A 45 24.50 -12.28 11.98
CA HIS A 45 24.75 -11.13 12.86
C HIS A 45 24.02 -9.84 12.39
N LEU A 46 22.80 -10.01 11.88
CA LEU A 46 22.00 -8.94 11.28
C LEU A 46 21.70 -7.84 12.30
N ALA A 47 21.45 -8.17 13.57
CA ALA A 47 21.23 -7.16 14.59
C ALA A 47 22.45 -6.27 14.77
N MET A 48 23.67 -6.78 14.60
CA MET A 48 24.89 -5.98 14.69
C MET A 48 25.07 -5.05 13.48
N LEU A 49 24.77 -5.53 12.27
CA LEU A 49 24.75 -4.72 11.04
C LEU A 49 23.69 -3.60 11.10
N LEU A 50 22.57 -3.83 11.78
CA LEU A 50 21.51 -2.84 12.02
C LEU A 50 21.82 -1.88 13.18
N GLY A 51 23.02 -1.90 13.75
CA GLY A 51 23.42 -1.00 14.85
C GLY A 51 22.98 -1.48 16.24
N GLY A 52 22.78 -2.78 16.41
CA GLY A 52 22.45 -3.46 17.67
C GLY A 52 20.98 -3.89 17.79
N ARG A 53 20.72 -4.80 18.75
CA ARG A 53 19.37 -5.34 19.03
C ARG A 53 18.36 -4.26 19.44
N GLN A 54 18.84 -3.20 20.09
CA GLN A 54 18.00 -2.06 20.49
C GLN A 54 17.56 -1.24 19.28
N THR A 55 18.49 -0.92 18.38
CA THR A 55 18.20 -0.20 17.12
C THR A 55 17.27 -1.01 16.22
N ALA A 56 17.49 -2.32 16.11
CA ALA A 56 16.62 -3.23 15.37
C ALA A 56 15.17 -3.19 15.90
N ARG A 57 14.96 -3.07 17.22
CA ARG A 57 13.63 -2.93 17.82
C ARG A 57 12.96 -1.61 17.52
N THR A 58 13.69 -0.51 17.62
CA THR A 58 13.15 0.80 17.27
C THR A 58 12.76 0.87 15.79
N LEU A 59 13.63 0.37 14.90
CA LEU A 59 13.34 0.30 13.46
C LEU A 59 12.13 -0.60 13.16
N HIS A 60 12.05 -1.78 13.79
CA HIS A 60 10.91 -2.68 13.60
C HIS A 60 9.60 -2.03 14.06
N PHE A 61 9.61 -1.34 15.21
CA PHE A 61 8.43 -0.64 15.71
C PHE A 61 8.00 0.51 14.79
N LEU A 62 8.98 1.25 14.25
CA LEU A 62 8.73 2.32 13.28
C LEU A 62 8.16 1.79 11.96
N SER A 63 8.74 0.70 11.43
CA SER A 63 8.22 0.01 10.24
C SER A 63 6.82 -0.52 10.45
N THR A 64 6.55 -1.15 11.61
CA THR A 64 5.21 -1.67 11.95
C THR A 64 4.19 -0.54 12.02
N SER A 65 4.53 0.57 12.68
CA SER A 65 3.65 1.75 12.78
C SER A 65 3.39 2.36 11.40
N GLY A 66 4.41 2.44 10.54
CA GLY A 66 4.25 2.92 9.17
C GLY A 66 3.37 2.01 8.31
N ILE A 67 3.50 0.68 8.45
CA ILE A 67 2.65 -0.30 7.76
C ILE A 67 1.21 -0.16 8.26
N LEU A 68 1.00 0.00 9.57
CA LEU A 68 -0.33 0.18 10.14
C LEU A 68 -0.99 1.46 9.59
N ALA A 69 -0.27 2.59 9.56
CA ALA A 69 -0.74 3.84 8.98
C ALA A 69 -1.07 3.67 7.48
N PHE A 70 -0.23 2.96 6.74
CA PHE A 70 -0.49 2.63 5.34
C PHE A 70 -1.77 1.82 5.17
N VAL A 71 -2.00 0.79 5.99
CA VAL A 71 -3.22 -0.03 5.93
C VAL A 71 -4.46 0.84 6.17
N VAL A 72 -4.42 1.75 7.13
CA VAL A 72 -5.52 2.70 7.37
C VAL A 72 -5.79 3.57 6.15
N LEU A 73 -4.75 4.21 5.60
CA LEU A 73 -4.87 5.04 4.39
C LEU A 73 -5.36 4.22 3.19
N HIS A 74 -4.87 3.01 3.03
CA HIS A 74 -5.27 2.08 1.97
C HIS A 74 -6.76 1.76 2.06
N VAL A 75 -7.26 1.40 3.24
CA VAL A 75 -8.68 1.10 3.44
C VAL A 75 -9.54 2.34 3.19
N VAL A 76 -9.11 3.53 3.64
CA VAL A 76 -9.82 4.78 3.34
C VAL A 76 -9.89 5.03 1.84
N MET A 77 -8.79 4.86 1.11
CA MET A 77 -8.78 4.99 -0.36
C MET A 77 -9.74 3.99 -1.03
N VAL A 78 -9.76 2.73 -0.58
CA VAL A 78 -10.67 1.69 -1.10
C VAL A 78 -12.14 2.06 -0.85
N VAL A 79 -12.48 2.56 0.34
CA VAL A 79 -13.83 3.01 0.68
C VAL A 79 -14.24 4.21 -0.17
N LEU A 80 -13.35 5.18 -0.36
CA LEU A 80 -13.60 6.38 -1.17
C LEU A 80 -13.70 6.07 -2.68
N ALA A 81 -12.92 5.12 -3.18
CA ALA A 81 -12.95 4.69 -4.59
C ALA A 81 -14.27 3.97 -4.95
N GLY A 82 -14.97 3.41 -3.97
CA GLY A 82 -16.22 2.68 -4.16
C GLY A 82 -15.99 1.16 -4.08
N PRO A 83 -15.99 0.57 -2.87
CA PRO A 83 -15.60 -0.81 -2.64
C PRO A 83 -16.49 -1.80 -3.40
N VAL A 84 -17.76 -1.43 -3.63
CA VAL A 84 -18.72 -2.27 -4.35
C VAL A 84 -18.39 -2.40 -5.83
N ASN A 85 -17.80 -1.40 -6.49
CA ASN A 85 -17.48 -1.49 -7.91
C ASN A 85 -16.17 -2.27 -8.16
N GLU A 86 -15.17 -2.07 -7.29
CA GLU A 86 -13.88 -2.79 -7.35
C GLU A 86 -14.02 -4.26 -6.94
N LEU A 87 -14.72 -4.57 -5.83
CA LEU A 87 -14.96 -5.95 -5.40
C LEU A 87 -15.87 -6.69 -6.39
N ARG A 88 -16.90 -6.02 -6.95
CA ARG A 88 -17.74 -6.62 -7.99
C ARG A 88 -16.93 -6.87 -9.25
N SER A 89 -16.05 -5.96 -9.65
CA SER A 89 -15.12 -6.19 -10.77
C SER A 89 -14.24 -7.42 -10.54
N MET A 90 -13.70 -7.59 -9.34
CA MET A 90 -12.81 -8.71 -9.01
C MET A 90 -13.54 -10.07 -8.96
N ILE A 91 -14.80 -10.08 -8.54
CA ILE A 91 -15.63 -11.30 -8.41
C ILE A 91 -16.37 -11.65 -9.70
N THR A 92 -16.87 -10.65 -10.43
CA THR A 92 -17.70 -10.88 -11.64
C THR A 92 -16.98 -10.61 -12.95
N GLY A 93 -15.79 -10.01 -12.96
CA GLY A 93 -15.02 -9.72 -14.17
C GLY A 93 -15.59 -8.60 -15.04
N TRP A 94 -16.68 -7.95 -14.64
CA TRP A 94 -17.36 -6.91 -15.41
C TRP A 94 -17.17 -5.52 -14.76
N PHE A 95 -16.30 -4.70 -15.35
CA PHE A 95 -16.30 -3.25 -15.13
C PHE A 95 -17.44 -2.63 -15.93
N VAL A 96 -18.49 -2.16 -15.25
CA VAL A 96 -19.50 -1.30 -15.90
C VAL A 96 -18.94 0.10 -15.95
N LEU A 97 -18.24 0.42 -17.05
CA LEU A 97 -18.01 1.80 -17.46
C LEU A 97 -19.38 2.37 -17.86
N LYS A 98 -19.89 3.31 -17.08
CA LYS A 98 -21.09 4.06 -17.47
C LYS A 98 -20.69 4.84 -18.74
N PRO A 99 -21.29 4.58 -19.91
CA PRO A 99 -20.94 5.27 -21.13
C PRO A 99 -21.10 6.77 -20.89
N GLU A 100 -20.14 7.56 -21.36
CA GLU A 100 -20.43 8.96 -21.62
C GLU A 100 -21.62 8.95 -22.57
N THR A 101 -22.77 9.45 -22.11
CA THR A 101 -23.80 9.87 -23.05
C THR A 101 -23.08 10.83 -23.98
N PRO A 102 -22.99 10.54 -25.28
CA PRO A 102 -22.44 11.51 -26.21
C PRO A 102 -23.25 12.77 -25.99
N GLU A 103 -22.55 13.82 -25.57
CA GLU A 103 -23.12 15.15 -25.59
C GLU A 103 -23.74 15.33 -26.95
N LYS A 104 -25.01 15.69 -26.91
CA LYS A 104 -25.92 15.72 -28.03
C LYS A 104 -25.57 16.94 -28.89
N ASP A 105 -24.38 16.90 -29.50
CA ASP A 105 -24.03 17.73 -30.65
C ASP A 105 -24.66 17.06 -31.87
N ALA A 106 -25.97 17.24 -31.97
CA ALA A 106 -26.72 17.10 -33.21
C ALA A 106 -26.87 18.51 -33.82
N PRO A 107 -26.93 18.59 -35.16
CA PRO A 107 -26.28 19.58 -36.03
C PRO A 107 -26.79 21.02 -35.95
#